data_AF-A0AAW2FFC7-F1
#
_entry.id   AF-A0AAW2FFC7-F1
#
_cell.length_a   1.000
_cell.length_b   1.000
_cell.length_c   1.000
_cell.angle_alpha   90.00
_cell.angle_beta   90.00
_cell.angle_gamma   90.00
#
_symmetry.space_group_name_H-M   'P 1'
#
loop_
_entity.id
_entity.type
_entity.pdbx_description
1 polymer ?
#
loop_
_entity_poly.entity_id
_entity_poly.type
_entity_poly.pdbx_seq_one_letter_code
_entity_poly.pdbx_strand_id
1 'polypeptide(L)'
;MPGNSTVGSTLLEEEFRRILMEREQECMKLKAANTTLALPEPYCRLTFDGWSCWPNTPAGSTAYIPCPDFITGFDASLMAHKHCELNGTWFRHPESNQIWSNYTTCVNMQDLSVSYP
;
A
#
# COMPACT_ATOMS: atom_id res chain seq x y z
N MET A 1 -22.70 -24.29 27.13
CA MET A 1 -21.48 -24.62 26.37
C MET A 1 -20.72 -23.33 26.13
N PRO A 2 -19.47 -23.17 26.57
CA PRO A 2 -18.68 -21.98 26.26
C PRO A 2 -17.69 -22.32 25.13
N GLY A 3 -17.89 -21.71 23.96
CA GLY A 3 -16.86 -21.61 22.92
C GLY A 3 -16.19 -20.25 23.06
N ASN A 4 -15.01 -20.21 23.69
CA ASN A 4 -14.22 -19.00 23.84
C ASN A 4 -13.44 -18.72 22.54
N SER A 5 -14.03 -17.97 21.61
CA SER A 5 -13.44 -17.61 20.31
C SER A 5 -12.63 -16.30 20.31
N THR A 6 -12.42 -15.66 21.45
CA THR A 6 -11.81 -14.32 21.54
C THR A 6 -10.29 -14.31 21.40
N VAL A 7 -9.60 -15.39 21.78
CA VAL A 7 -8.13 -15.47 21.78
C VAL A 7 -7.55 -15.51 20.36
N GLY A 8 -8.27 -16.11 19.41
CA GLY A 8 -7.83 -16.22 18.01
C GLY A 8 -7.91 -14.90 17.24
N SER A 9 -8.91 -14.04 17.53
CA SER A 9 -9.03 -12.74 16.86
C SER A 9 -7.97 -11.75 17.36
N THR A 10 -7.66 -11.76 18.65
CA THR A 10 -6.65 -10.87 19.23
C THR A 10 -5.24 -11.15 18.70
N LEU A 11 -4.90 -12.43 18.46
CA LEU A 11 -3.60 -12.80 17.90
C LEU A 11 -3.40 -12.29 16.47
N LEU A 12 -4.45 -12.39 15.64
CA LEU A 12 -4.43 -11.90 14.27
C LEU A 12 -4.35 -10.36 14.21
N GLU A 13 -5.04 -9.67 15.11
CA GLU A 13 -4.97 -8.20 15.23
C GLU A 13 -3.59 -7.71 15.65
N GLU A 14 -2.95 -8.36 16.63
CA GLU A 14 -1.60 -7.98 17.06
C GLU A 14 -0.55 -8.30 15.98
N GLU A 15 -0.69 -9.40 15.25
CA GLU A 15 0.17 -9.71 14.12
C GLU A 15 0.02 -8.65 13.00
N PHE A 16 -1.21 -8.28 12.66
CA PHE A 16 -1.48 -7.25 11.68
C PHE A 16 -0.84 -5.90 12.08
N ARG A 17 -1.00 -5.49 13.35
CA ARG A 17 -0.34 -4.29 13.89
C ARG A 17 1.18 -4.36 13.79
N ARG A 18 1.77 -5.50 14.14
CA ARG A 18 3.22 -5.71 14.06
C ARG A 18 3.72 -5.56 12.63
N ILE A 19 3.00 -6.13 11.65
CA ILE A 19 3.35 -6.04 10.23
C ILE A 19 3.29 -4.58 9.75
N LEU A 20 2.23 -3.84 10.11
CA LEU A 20 2.11 -2.43 9.74
C LEU A 20 3.25 -1.57 10.32
N MET A 21 3.59 -1.78 11.59
CA MET A 21 4.70 -1.06 12.25
C MET A 21 6.05 -1.35 11.58
N GLU A 22 6.30 -2.61 11.23
CA GLU A 22 7.54 -3.03 10.55
C GLU A 22 7.67 -2.36 9.17
N ARG A 23 6.59 -2.39 8.37
CA ARG A 23 6.54 -1.77 7.04
C ARG A 23 6.68 -0.25 7.09
N GLU A 24 6.04 0.40 8.07
CA GLU A 24 6.20 1.85 8.29
C GLU A 24 7.66 2.19 8.64
N GLN A 25 8.27 1.44 9.56
CA GLN A 25 9.65 1.66 9.97
C GLN A 25 10.63 1.50 8.80
N GLU A 26 10.44 0.48 7.96
CA GLU A 26 11.22 0.29 6.74
C GLU A 26 11.06 1.46 5.77
N CYS A 27 9.83 1.93 5.57
CA CYS A 27 9.58 3.09 4.70
C CYS A 27 10.27 4.35 5.21
N MET A 28 10.25 4.58 6.53
CA MET A 28 10.89 5.74 7.14
C MET A 28 12.42 5.69 7.01
N LYS A 29 13.03 4.50 7.07
CA LYS A 29 14.46 4.31 6.77
C LYS A 29 14.78 4.67 5.32
N LEU A 30 13.97 4.20 4.36
CA LEU A 30 14.14 4.54 2.94
C LEU A 30 13.96 6.03 2.67
N LYS A 31 12.98 6.66 3.33
CA LYS A 31 12.76 8.11 3.25
C LYS A 31 13.97 8.91 3.73
N ALA A 32 14.59 8.49 4.84
CA ALA A 32 15.80 9.12 5.36
C ALA A 32 16.97 8.97 4.39
N ALA A 33 17.17 7.78 3.80
CA ALA A 33 18.21 7.54 2.81
C ALA A 33 18.03 8.38 1.53
N ASN A 34 16.81 8.45 1.00
CA ASN A 34 16.48 9.15 -0.24
C ASN A 34 16.50 10.69 -0.14
N THR A 35 16.63 11.25 1.07
CA THR A 35 16.79 12.71 1.26
C THR A 35 18.07 13.24 0.59
N THR A 36 19.02 12.36 0.28
CA THR A 36 20.30 12.69 -0.36
C THR A 36 20.29 12.64 -1.89
N LEU A 37 19.23 12.09 -2.51
CA LEU A 37 19.15 11.91 -3.97
C LEU A 37 18.46 13.10 -4.63
N ALA A 38 19.19 13.86 -5.44
CA ALA A 38 18.64 14.93 -6.26
C ALA A 38 17.90 14.32 -7.47
N LEU A 39 16.58 14.21 -7.39
CA LEU A 39 15.74 13.88 -8.54
C LEU A 39 15.42 15.15 -9.34
N PRO A 40 15.31 15.06 -10.67
CA PRO A 40 14.78 16.15 -11.48
C PRO A 40 13.35 16.49 -11.02
N GLU A 41 13.15 17.72 -10.56
CA GLU A 41 11.82 18.25 -10.24
C GLU A 41 11.02 18.55 -11.52
N PRO A 42 9.68 18.44 -11.51
CA PRO A 42 8.85 18.03 -10.37
C PRO A 42 8.78 16.50 -10.18
N TYR A 43 8.74 16.06 -8.92
CA TYR A 43 8.45 14.66 -8.57
C TYR A 43 7.61 14.54 -7.29
N CYS A 44 6.88 13.45 -7.15
CA CYS A 44 6.17 13.12 -5.93
C CYS A 44 7.11 12.44 -4.95
N ARG A 45 7.13 12.91 -3.70
CA ARG A 45 8.03 12.41 -2.66
C ARG A 45 7.59 11.03 -2.13
N LEU A 46 8.57 10.25 -1.71
CA LEU A 46 8.41 8.96 -1.08
C LEU A 46 7.51 9.10 0.14
N THR A 47 6.48 8.26 0.20
CA THR A 47 5.47 8.31 1.25
C THR A 47 5.03 6.91 1.65
N PHE A 48 4.69 6.76 2.93
CA PHE A 48 3.92 5.65 3.42
C PHE A 48 2.43 6.02 3.36
N ASP A 49 1.58 5.11 2.92
CA ASP A 49 0.12 5.36 2.82
C ASP A 49 -0.71 4.60 3.88
N GLY A 50 -0.03 3.92 4.80
CA GLY A 50 -0.65 3.06 5.80
C GLY A 50 -0.39 1.58 5.54
N TRP A 51 -0.18 1.15 4.29
CA TRP A 51 0.10 -0.25 3.95
C TRP A 51 1.41 -0.43 3.20
N SER A 52 1.79 0.52 2.35
CA SER A 52 2.97 0.39 1.50
C SER A 52 3.79 1.66 1.40
N CYS A 53 5.08 1.47 1.13
CA CYS A 53 6.01 2.54 0.85
C CYS A 53 6.05 2.82 -0.65
N TRP A 54 5.65 4.03 -1.03
CA TRP A 54 5.65 4.49 -2.42
C TRP A 54 6.93 5.26 -2.71
N PRO A 55 7.73 4.88 -3.72
CA PRO A 55 8.99 5.54 -4.00
C PRO A 55 8.80 6.95 -4.55
N ASN A 56 9.89 7.74 -4.55
CA ASN A 56 9.90 9.00 -5.28
C ASN A 56 9.57 8.75 -6.76
N THR A 57 8.66 9.52 -7.34
CA THR A 57 8.09 9.23 -8.66
C THR A 57 8.04 10.50 -9.50
N PRO A 58 8.62 10.53 -10.72
CA PRO A 58 8.58 11.71 -11.58
C PRO A 58 7.14 12.19 -11.87
N ALA A 59 6.97 13.50 -11.98
CA ALA A 59 5.67 14.08 -12.34
C ALA A 59 5.16 13.55 -13.69
N GLY A 60 3.85 13.28 -13.75
CA GLY A 60 3.20 12.69 -14.92
C GLY A 60 3.41 11.19 -15.09
N SER A 61 4.04 10.51 -14.12
CA SER A 61 4.29 9.08 -14.16
C SER A 61 3.57 8.33 -13.04
N THR A 62 3.54 7.00 -13.15
CA THR A 62 2.84 6.12 -12.20
C THR A 62 3.86 5.20 -11.53
N ALA A 63 3.83 5.17 -10.20
CA ALA A 63 4.56 4.22 -9.40
C ALA A 63 3.81 2.88 -9.36
N TYR A 64 4.56 1.78 -9.38
CA TYR A 64 4.02 0.43 -9.21
C TYR A 64 4.80 -0.30 -8.13
N ILE A 65 4.09 -1.05 -7.29
CA ILE A 65 4.66 -1.90 -6.26
C ILE A 65 3.89 -3.24 -6.22
N PRO A 66 4.52 -4.32 -5.76
CA PRO A 66 3.79 -5.56 -5.48
C PRO A 66 2.65 -5.32 -4.49
N CYS A 67 1.53 -6.03 -4.67
CA CYS A 67 0.42 -5.99 -3.74
C CYS A 67 0.83 -6.53 -2.36
N PRO A 68 0.37 -5.91 -1.26
CA PRO A 68 0.64 -6.38 0.09
C PRO A 68 0.16 -7.82 0.33
N ASP A 69 1.06 -8.70 0.75
CA ASP A 69 0.83 -10.11 1.03
C ASP A 69 0.10 -10.39 2.35
N PHE A 70 0.07 -9.42 3.25
CA PHE A 70 -0.57 -9.52 4.57
C PHE A 70 -2.06 -9.13 4.57
N ILE A 71 -2.58 -8.63 3.44
CA ILE A 71 -4.00 -8.28 3.29
C ILE A 71 -4.73 -9.52 2.76
N THR A 72 -5.69 -10.03 3.53
CA THR A 72 -6.49 -11.19 3.12
C THR A 72 -7.22 -10.92 1.80
N GLY A 73 -7.07 -11.82 0.84
CA GLY A 73 -7.69 -11.72 -0.49
C GLY A 73 -6.85 -10.96 -1.53
N PHE A 74 -5.69 -10.42 -1.16
CA PHE A 74 -4.74 -9.85 -2.10
C PHE A 74 -3.81 -10.92 -2.68
N ASP A 75 -3.43 -10.74 -3.95
CA ASP A 75 -2.45 -11.56 -4.64
C ASP A 75 -1.16 -10.77 -4.84
N ALA A 76 -0.11 -11.18 -4.14
CA ALA A 76 1.20 -10.53 -4.17
C ALA A 76 1.91 -10.60 -5.53
N SER A 77 1.44 -11.42 -6.47
CA SER A 77 1.94 -11.44 -7.85
C SER A 77 1.38 -10.29 -8.71
N LEU A 78 0.32 -9.62 -8.23
CA LEU A 78 -0.26 -8.44 -8.86
C LEU A 78 0.41 -7.16 -8.36
N MET A 79 0.12 -6.04 -9.04
CA MET A 79 0.74 -4.75 -8.77
C MET A 79 -0.31 -3.71 -8.36
N ALA A 80 -0.07 -3.04 -7.24
CA ALA A 80 -0.75 -1.80 -6.89
C ALA A 80 -0.09 -0.62 -7.61
N HIS A 81 -0.81 0.48 -7.79
CA HIS A 81 -0.24 1.67 -8.42
C HIS A 81 -0.66 3.01 -7.79
N LYS A 82 0.18 4.03 -7.96
CA LYS A 82 -0.06 5.38 -7.46
C LYS A 82 0.40 6.41 -8.48
N HIS A 83 -0.48 7.32 -8.85
CA HIS A 83 -0.19 8.30 -9.90
C HIS A 83 0.39 9.60 -9.33
N CYS A 84 1.49 10.06 -9.93
CA CYS A 84 2.08 11.35 -9.66
C CYS A 84 1.64 12.36 -10.73
N GLU A 85 0.93 13.40 -10.30
CA GLU A 85 0.44 14.45 -11.17
C GLU A 85 1.58 15.27 -11.79
N LEU A 86 1.29 15.97 -12.88
CA LEU A 86 2.26 16.83 -13.59
C LEU A 86 2.85 17.94 -12.71
N ASN A 87 2.17 18.32 -11.63
CA ASN A 87 2.63 19.32 -10.68
C ASN A 87 3.51 18.75 -9.53
N GLY A 88 3.84 17.45 -9.55
CA GLY A 88 4.63 16.81 -8.50
C GLY A 88 3.85 16.48 -7.23
N THR A 89 2.52 16.41 -7.30
CA THR A 89 1.67 15.99 -6.18
C THR A 89 1.05 14.62 -6.45
N TRP A 90 0.88 13.83 -5.39
CA TRP A 90 0.20 12.55 -5.52
C TRP A 90 -1.28 12.76 -5.85
N PHE A 91 -1.81 11.96 -6.77
CA PHE A 91 -3.22 11.98 -7.16
C PHE A 91 -4.14 11.91 -5.94
N ARG A 92 -5.22 12.70 -6.00
CA ARG A 92 -6.27 12.74 -4.98
C ARG A 92 -7.56 12.16 -5.54
N HIS A 93 -8.17 11.25 -4.78
CA HIS A 93 -9.44 10.64 -5.19
C HIS A 93 -10.53 11.72 -5.32
N PRO A 94 -11.31 11.75 -6.41
CA PRO A 94 -12.26 12.84 -6.68
C PRO A 94 -13.36 12.98 -5.63
N GLU A 95 -13.78 11.87 -5.02
CA GLU A 95 -14.87 11.89 -4.03
C GLU A 95 -14.41 12.21 -2.60
N SER A 96 -13.24 11.72 -2.19
CA SER A 96 -12.75 11.88 -0.81
C SER A 96 -11.72 12.99 -0.68
N ASN A 97 -11.17 13.48 -1.79
CA ASN A 97 -10.08 14.45 -1.89
C ASN A 97 -8.81 14.05 -1.10
N GLN A 98 -8.68 12.77 -0.74
CA GLN A 98 -7.51 12.21 -0.07
C GLN A 98 -6.50 11.72 -1.09
N ILE A 99 -5.21 11.81 -0.73
CA ILE A 99 -4.14 11.20 -1.54
C ILE A 99 -4.43 9.70 -1.64
N TRP A 100 -4.44 9.18 -2.86
CA TRP A 100 -4.97 7.86 -3.11
C TRP A 100 -3.94 6.91 -3.73
N SER A 101 -3.97 5.66 -3.26
CA SER A 101 -3.24 4.52 -3.82
C SER A 101 -4.25 3.54 -4.37
N ASN A 102 -4.00 3.02 -5.56
CA ASN A 102 -4.88 2.07 -6.20
C ASN A 102 -4.46 0.64 -5.87
N TYR A 103 -5.27 -0.02 -5.03
CA TYR A 103 -5.16 -1.45 -4.71
C TYR A 103 -6.29 -2.29 -5.34
N THR A 104 -7.14 -1.72 -6.20
CA THR A 104 -8.26 -2.47 -6.81
C THR A 104 -7.77 -3.60 -7.70
N THR A 105 -6.54 -3.51 -8.21
CA THR A 105 -5.86 -4.54 -9.00
C THR A 105 -5.29 -5.68 -8.17
N CYS A 106 -5.29 -5.58 -6.84
CA CYS A 106 -4.69 -6.59 -5.96
C CYS A 106 -5.63 -7.75 -5.64
N VAL A 107 -6.94 -7.59 -5.86
CA VAL A 107 -7.91 -8.64 -5.57
C VAL A 107 -7.86 -9.70 -6.68
N ASN A 108 -7.61 -10.96 -6.30
CA ASN A 108 -7.66 -12.06 -7.24
C ASN A 108 -9.11 -12.43 -7.55
N MET A 109 -9.63 -11.90 -8.65
CA MET A 109 -10.99 -12.16 -9.12
C MET A 109 -11.21 -13.62 -9.55
N GLN A 110 -10.15 -14.36 -9.89
CA GLN A 110 -10.27 -15.77 -10.29
C GLN A 110 -10.55 -16.65 -9.08
N ASP A 111 -9.90 -16.40 -7.94
CA ASP A 111 -10.18 -17.10 -6.67
C ASP A 111 -11.61 -16.84 -6.18
N LEU A 112 -12.07 -15.59 -6.29
CA LEU A 112 -13.47 -15.24 -5.97
C LEU A 112 -14.49 -15.98 -6.84
N SER A 113 -14.19 -16.20 -8.13
CA SER A 113 -15.08 -16.88 -9.06
C SER A 113 -15.18 -18.40 -8.87
N VAL A 114 -14.22 -19.03 -8.19
CA VAL A 114 -14.24 -20.47 -7.90
C VAL A 114 -15.06 -20.80 -6.64
N SER A 115 -15.31 -19.81 -5.79
CA SER A 115 -16.00 -19.97 -4.50
C SER A 115 -17.54 -19.98 -4.57
N TYR A 116 -18.14 -19.67 -5.72
CA TYR A 116 -19.59 -19.73 -5.94
C TYR A 116 -19.93 -20.78 -7.02
N PRO A 117 -20.42 -21.97 -6.65
CA PRO A 117 -21.04 -22.91 -7.58
C PRO A 117 -22.40 -22.42 -8.09
#